data_AF-A0A8K0V753-F1
#
_entry.id   AF-A0A8K0V753-F1
#
_cell.length_a   1.000
_cell.length_b   1.000
_cell.length_c   1.000
_cell.angle_alpha   90.00
_cell.angle_beta   90.00
_cell.angle_gamma   90.00
#
_symmetry.space_group_name_H-M   'P 1'
#
loop_
_entity.id
_entity.type
_entity.pdbx_description
1 polymer ?
#
loop_
_entity_poly.entity_id
_entity_poly.type
_entity_poly.pdbx_seq_one_letter_code
_entity_poly.pdbx_strand_id
1 'polypeptide(L)'
;MTVNVEKLVNCFGLTHQQLLDGKIINYKTPPKGTQSDESLTLDMKKEGVFLSFDNTNSPGQPLKEITLTLHDSNKKWVFPNELPFGLKKEMNRKWVHENFGTPEKSIPPMVIMKEEMGWYDRYSLKKMSTPTTIVFQFDLNESVETVTFIPTVLLRW
;
A
#
# COMPACT_ATOMS: atom_id res chain seq x y z
N MET A 1 -15.72 10.65 0.78
CA MET A 1 -15.07 11.02 -0.50
C MET A 1 -14.37 9.78 -1.00
N THR A 2 -14.46 9.48 -2.29
CA THR A 2 -13.88 8.25 -2.85
C THR A 2 -12.48 8.54 -3.39
N VAL A 3 -11.46 7.87 -2.86
CA VAL A 3 -10.10 7.94 -3.40
C VAL A 3 -9.97 6.89 -4.48
N ASN A 4 -9.56 7.31 -5.68
CA ASN A 4 -9.26 6.38 -6.76
C ASN A 4 -7.82 5.88 -6.59
N VAL A 5 -7.68 4.70 -5.98
CA VAL A 5 -6.38 4.10 -5.69
C VAL A 5 -5.62 3.75 -6.98
N GLU A 6 -6.31 3.35 -8.04
CA GLU A 6 -5.67 2.98 -9.30
C GLU A 6 -4.97 4.18 -9.94
N LYS A 7 -5.60 5.36 -9.91
CA LYS A 7 -4.95 6.61 -10.31
C LYS A 7 -3.77 6.94 -9.42
N LEU A 8 -3.92 6.75 -8.11
CA LEU A 8 -2.88 7.05 -7.13
C LEU A 8 -1.62 6.18 -7.34
N VAL A 9 -1.79 4.88 -7.65
CA VAL A 9 -0.69 3.97 -8.01
C VAL A 9 0.02 4.42 -9.29
N ASN A 10 -0.70 5.02 -10.24
CA ASN A 10 -0.08 5.62 -11.43
C ASN A 10 0.62 6.97 -11.16
N CYS A 11 0.49 7.53 -9.95
CA CYS A 11 1.09 8.79 -9.55
C CYS A 11 2.37 8.63 -8.69
N PHE A 12 2.97 7.43 -8.65
CA PHE A 12 4.28 7.26 -8.03
C PHE A 12 5.32 8.24 -8.60
N GLY A 13 6.18 8.78 -7.74
CA GLY A 13 7.11 9.83 -8.12
C GLY A 13 6.56 11.26 -8.03
N LEU A 14 5.24 11.44 -7.89
CA LEU A 14 4.65 12.77 -7.69
C LEU A 14 4.74 13.20 -6.22
N THR A 15 4.84 14.52 -6.01
CA THR A 15 4.86 15.12 -4.67
C THR A 15 3.43 15.24 -4.09
N HIS A 16 3.32 15.37 -2.77
CA HIS A 16 2.03 15.63 -2.12
C HIS A 16 1.29 16.84 -2.72
N GLN A 17 2.01 17.91 -3.05
CA GLN A 17 1.42 19.10 -3.65
C GLN A 17 0.91 18.84 -5.07
N GLN A 18 1.63 18.07 -5.88
CA GLN A 18 1.17 17.66 -7.22
C GLN A 18 -0.08 16.77 -7.15
N LEU A 19 -0.18 15.90 -6.15
CA LEU A 19 -1.37 15.07 -5.91
C LEU A 19 -2.60 15.93 -5.54
N LEU A 20 -2.38 17.02 -4.79
CA LEU A 20 -3.42 17.99 -4.45
C LEU A 20 -3.85 18.83 -5.66
N ASP A 21 -2.89 19.38 -6.40
CA ASP A 21 -3.15 20.22 -7.58
C ASP A 21 -3.85 19.42 -8.69
N GLY A 22 -3.44 18.16 -8.87
CA GLY A 22 -4.09 17.20 -9.76
C GLY A 22 -5.45 16.70 -9.27
N LYS A 23 -5.91 17.12 -8.08
CA LYS A 23 -7.15 16.69 -7.42
C LYS A 23 -7.25 15.16 -7.28
N ILE A 24 -6.10 14.48 -7.15
CA ILE A 24 -6.01 13.04 -6.92
C ILE A 24 -6.35 12.74 -5.46
N ILE A 25 -5.87 13.60 -4.55
CA ILE A 25 -6.22 13.61 -3.13
C ILE A 25 -6.75 15.00 -2.76
N ASN A 26 -7.59 15.07 -1.73
CA ASN A 26 -8.05 16.35 -1.15
C ASN A 26 -7.51 16.60 0.27
N TYR A 27 -6.56 15.77 0.72
CA TYR A 27 -5.96 15.87 2.04
C TYR A 27 -4.95 17.01 2.08
N LYS A 28 -5.38 18.18 2.53
CA LYS A 28 -4.49 19.35 2.67
C LYS A 28 -3.44 19.18 3.78
N THR A 29 -3.65 18.21 4.67
CA THR A 29 -2.71 17.90 5.75
C THR A 29 -1.41 17.40 5.14
N PRO A 30 -0.27 18.06 5.41
CA PRO A 30 1.00 17.61 4.88
C PRO A 30 1.39 16.24 5.47
N PRO A 31 2.19 15.45 4.74
CA PRO A 31 2.82 14.25 5.28
C PRO A 31 3.61 14.57 6.54
N LYS A 32 3.53 13.69 7.55
CA LYS A 32 4.19 13.82 8.84
C LYS A 32 5.52 13.08 8.85
N GLY A 33 6.51 13.70 9.45
CA GLY A 33 7.83 13.13 9.70
C GLY A 33 8.80 14.23 10.14
N THR A 34 9.99 13.81 10.54
CA THR A 34 11.10 14.64 10.97
C THR A 34 12.19 14.67 9.90
N GLN A 35 13.14 15.59 10.00
CA GLN A 35 14.28 15.64 9.07
C GLN A 35 15.18 14.40 9.17
N SER A 36 15.12 13.66 10.28
CA SER A 36 15.84 12.41 10.48
C SER A 36 15.13 11.17 9.92
N ASP A 37 13.84 11.27 9.57
CA ASP A 37 13.09 10.13 9.06
C ASP A 37 13.42 9.88 7.59
N GLU A 38 13.55 8.62 7.18
CA GLU A 38 13.74 8.27 5.77
C GLU A 38 12.47 8.42 4.93
N SER A 39 11.31 8.56 5.59
CA SER A 39 10.03 8.74 4.92
C SER A 39 9.09 9.67 5.68
N LEU A 40 8.35 10.48 4.92
CA LEU A 40 7.19 11.17 5.44
C LEU A 40 5.93 10.33 5.21
N THR A 41 5.01 10.35 6.14
CA THR A 41 3.83 9.47 6.15
C THR A 41 2.55 10.28 6.21
N LEU A 42 1.54 9.89 5.43
CA LEU A 42 0.21 10.48 5.45
C LEU A 42 -0.82 9.36 5.60
N ASP A 43 -1.42 9.32 6.79
CA ASP A 43 -2.45 8.33 7.13
C ASP A 43 -3.86 8.88 6.87
N MET A 44 -4.50 8.38 5.83
CA MET A 44 -5.88 8.72 5.43
C MET A 44 -6.85 7.68 6.00
N LYS A 45 -6.96 7.64 7.34
CA LYS A 45 -7.75 6.65 8.10
C LYS A 45 -9.20 6.49 7.64
N LYS A 46 -9.85 7.56 7.17
CA LYS A 46 -11.25 7.50 6.72
C LYS A 46 -11.39 6.71 5.42
N GLU A 47 -10.35 6.70 4.61
CA GLU A 47 -10.31 6.07 3.29
C GLU A 47 -9.57 4.74 3.32
N GLY A 48 -8.86 4.42 4.40
CA GLY A 48 -8.10 3.18 4.53
C GLY A 48 -6.80 3.18 3.74
N VAL A 49 -6.28 4.36 3.42
CA VAL A 49 -5.11 4.53 2.57
C VAL A 49 -4.00 5.18 3.37
N PHE A 50 -2.82 4.59 3.33
CA PHE A 50 -1.61 5.13 3.90
C PHE A 50 -0.63 5.43 2.79
N LEU A 51 -0.09 6.65 2.78
CA LEU A 51 0.88 7.10 1.79
C LEU A 51 2.23 7.32 2.46
N SER A 52 3.28 6.84 1.84
CA SER A 52 4.65 7.08 2.28
C SER A 52 5.43 7.76 1.15
N PHE A 53 6.09 8.84 1.52
CA PHE A 53 6.88 9.70 0.64
C PHE A 53 8.34 9.58 1.02
N ASP A 54 9.22 9.62 0.02
CA ASP A 54 10.66 9.63 0.25
C ASP A 54 11.10 10.94 0.92
N ASN A 55 11.86 10.85 2.01
CA ASN A 55 12.42 12.00 2.71
C ASN A 55 13.96 12.04 2.64
N THR A 56 14.58 11.10 1.94
CA THR A 56 16.04 10.95 1.86
C THR A 56 16.65 11.78 0.71
N ASN A 57 16.62 13.12 0.87
CA ASN A 57 17.26 14.10 -0.03
C ASN A 57 16.71 14.19 -1.47
N SER A 58 15.58 13.56 -1.79
CA SER A 58 14.91 13.72 -3.07
C SER A 58 14.16 15.06 -3.14
N PRO A 59 14.37 15.91 -4.17
CA PRO A 59 13.65 17.16 -4.30
C PRO A 59 12.13 16.88 -4.42
N GLY A 60 11.35 17.49 -3.54
CA GLY A 60 9.89 17.43 -3.58
C GLY A 60 9.24 16.26 -2.83
N GLN A 61 10.01 15.35 -2.21
CA GLN A 61 9.49 14.25 -1.40
C GLN A 61 8.46 13.40 -2.16
N PRO A 62 8.89 12.66 -3.20
CA PRO A 62 7.99 11.92 -4.08
C PRO A 62 7.30 10.75 -3.37
N LEU A 63 6.09 10.41 -3.83
CA LEU A 63 5.34 9.25 -3.36
C LEU A 63 6.11 7.96 -3.71
N LYS A 64 6.42 7.16 -2.69
CA LYS A 64 7.18 5.91 -2.83
C LYS A 64 6.39 4.65 -2.51
N GLU A 65 5.39 4.73 -1.65
CA GLU A 65 4.62 3.56 -1.23
C GLU A 65 3.18 3.95 -0.90
N ILE A 66 2.27 3.04 -1.24
CA ILE A 66 0.84 3.16 -0.98
C ILE A 66 0.39 1.87 -0.32
N THR A 67 -0.17 1.97 0.88
CA THR A 67 -0.69 0.83 1.63
C THR A 67 -2.19 0.99 1.82
N LEU A 68 -2.94 -0.05 1.44
CA LEU A 68 -4.37 -0.15 1.67
C LEU A 68 -4.61 -1.08 2.84
N THR A 69 -5.38 -0.64 3.82
CA THR A 69 -5.91 -1.52 4.86
C THR A 69 -7.26 -2.01 4.39
N LEU A 70 -7.47 -3.32 4.26
CA LEU A 70 -8.74 -3.91 3.81
C LEU A 70 -9.63 -4.29 4.98
N HIS A 71 -9.00 -4.94 5.95
CA HIS A 71 -9.60 -5.41 7.17
C HIS A 71 -8.70 -5.00 8.34
N ASP A 72 -9.28 -4.69 9.48
CA ASP A 72 -8.58 -4.55 10.74
C ASP A 72 -9.14 -5.66 11.63
N SER A 73 -8.31 -6.65 11.95
CA SER A 73 -8.69 -7.84 12.74
C SER A 73 -9.37 -7.48 14.06
N ASN A 74 -9.15 -6.26 14.57
CA ASN A 74 -9.68 -5.76 15.85
C ASN A 74 -10.93 -4.87 15.71
N LYS A 75 -11.34 -4.50 14.49
CA LYS A 75 -12.47 -3.57 14.26
C LYS A 75 -13.34 -4.02 13.09
N LYS A 76 -14.66 -3.84 13.21
CA LYS A 76 -15.64 -4.01 12.09
C LYS A 76 -15.52 -2.87 11.06
N TRP A 77 -14.30 -2.58 10.62
CA TRP A 77 -14.02 -1.57 9.63
C TRP A 77 -13.77 -2.26 8.29
N VAL A 78 -14.43 -1.76 7.25
CA VAL A 78 -14.35 -2.31 5.89
C VAL A 78 -13.88 -1.19 4.99
N PHE A 79 -12.95 -1.50 4.10
CA PHE A 79 -12.44 -0.55 3.13
C PHE A 79 -13.59 0.11 2.34
N PRO A 80 -13.74 1.45 2.42
CA PRO A 80 -14.92 2.13 1.89
C PRO A 80 -14.85 2.34 0.37
N ASN A 81 -13.65 2.37 -0.22
CA ASN A 81 -13.45 2.70 -1.64
C ASN A 81 -13.48 1.46 -2.54
N GLU A 82 -13.49 1.70 -3.85
CA GLU A 82 -13.25 0.65 -4.84
C GLU A 82 -11.77 0.27 -4.85
N LEU A 83 -11.51 -1.02 -4.92
CA LEU A 83 -10.14 -1.52 -4.95
C LEU A 83 -9.61 -1.56 -6.39
N PRO A 84 -8.33 -1.24 -6.59
CA PRO A 84 -7.74 -1.18 -7.92
C PRO A 84 -7.52 -2.59 -8.48
N PHE A 85 -7.35 -2.69 -9.81
CA PHE A 85 -6.90 -3.91 -10.50
C PHE A 85 -7.80 -5.16 -10.30
N GLY A 86 -9.08 -4.96 -10.00
CA GLY A 86 -10.04 -6.07 -9.79
C GLY A 86 -9.89 -6.79 -8.46
N LEU A 87 -9.16 -6.21 -7.50
CA LEU A 87 -9.07 -6.71 -6.13
C LEU A 87 -10.45 -6.68 -5.44
N LYS A 88 -10.67 -7.64 -4.53
CA LYS A 88 -11.91 -7.75 -3.75
C LYS A 88 -11.66 -7.31 -2.31
N LYS A 89 -12.70 -6.86 -1.63
CA LYS A 89 -12.59 -6.43 -0.22
C LYS A 89 -12.31 -7.59 0.72
N GLU A 90 -12.87 -8.75 0.41
CA GLU A 90 -12.65 -10.00 1.11
C GLU A 90 -11.88 -10.93 0.18
N MET A 91 -10.59 -11.09 0.47
CA MET A 91 -9.68 -11.96 -0.25
C MET A 91 -8.97 -12.84 0.76
N ASN A 92 -8.81 -14.11 0.42
CA ASN A 92 -7.93 -15.01 1.15
C ASN A 92 -6.70 -15.33 0.29
N ARG A 93 -5.70 -15.94 0.92
CA ARG A 93 -4.45 -16.32 0.27
C ARG A 93 -4.65 -17.23 -0.93
N LYS A 94 -5.60 -18.16 -0.84
CA LYS A 94 -5.97 -19.05 -1.96
C LYS A 94 -6.43 -18.26 -3.18
N TRP A 95 -7.34 -17.29 -3.00
CA TRP A 95 -7.82 -16.43 -4.09
C TRP A 95 -6.67 -15.61 -4.70
N VAL A 96 -5.76 -15.09 -3.87
CA VAL A 96 -4.58 -14.35 -4.36
C VAL A 96 -3.71 -15.25 -5.24
N HIS A 97 -3.42 -16.48 -4.81
CA HIS A 97 -2.61 -17.43 -5.58
C HIS A 97 -3.30 -17.85 -6.88
N GLU A 98 -4.62 -18.01 -6.88
CA GLU A 98 -5.40 -18.33 -8.09
C GLU A 98 -5.40 -17.18 -9.11
N ASN A 99 -5.38 -15.93 -8.66
CA ASN A 99 -5.47 -14.76 -9.55
C ASN A 99 -4.09 -14.20 -9.97
N PHE A 100 -3.10 -14.24 -9.07
CA PHE A 100 -1.76 -13.71 -9.28
C PHE A 100 -0.71 -14.80 -9.58
N GLY A 101 -1.04 -16.06 -9.37
CA GLY A 101 -0.14 -17.19 -9.55
C GLY A 101 0.76 -17.43 -8.35
N THR A 102 1.96 -17.94 -8.60
CA THR A 102 2.94 -18.22 -7.54
C THR A 102 3.64 -16.92 -7.10
N PRO A 103 3.74 -16.63 -5.79
CA PRO A 103 4.46 -15.47 -5.30
C PRO A 103 5.95 -15.56 -5.60
N GLU A 104 6.56 -14.41 -5.91
CA GLU A 104 8.02 -14.31 -6.08
C GLU A 104 8.76 -14.52 -4.77
N LYS A 105 8.13 -14.09 -3.67
CA LYS A 105 8.61 -14.29 -2.32
C LYS A 105 7.41 -14.49 -1.41
N SER A 106 7.50 -15.49 -0.55
CA SER A 106 6.53 -15.75 0.51
C SER A 106 7.26 -15.83 1.84
N ILE A 107 6.79 -15.09 2.84
CA ILE A 107 7.34 -15.08 4.19
C ILE A 107 6.28 -15.72 5.10
N PRO A 108 6.63 -16.79 5.84
CA PRO A 108 5.69 -17.43 6.77
C PRO A 108 5.36 -16.53 7.96
N PRO A 109 4.27 -16.83 8.70
CA PRO A 109 3.91 -16.11 9.91
C PRO A 109 5.07 -16.08 10.89
N MET A 110 5.25 -14.92 11.51
CA MET A 110 6.35 -14.68 12.45
C MET A 110 5.88 -13.80 13.60
N VAL A 111 6.52 -13.99 14.75
CA VAL A 111 6.24 -13.16 15.93
C VAL A 111 7.31 -12.09 16.04
N ILE A 112 6.91 -10.83 15.96
CA ILE A 112 7.80 -9.67 16.15
C ILE A 112 7.35 -8.95 17.42
N MET A 113 8.25 -8.79 18.38
CA MET A 113 7.98 -8.04 19.63
C MET A 113 6.65 -8.43 20.34
N LYS A 114 6.27 -9.72 20.29
CA LYS A 114 5.03 -10.32 20.84
C LYS A 114 3.75 -10.11 20.01
N GLU A 115 3.84 -9.51 18.83
CA GLU A 115 2.75 -9.45 17.86
C GLU A 115 2.90 -10.57 16.83
N GLU A 116 1.82 -11.32 16.61
CA GLU A 116 1.76 -12.36 15.60
C GLU A 116 1.44 -11.74 14.24
N MET A 117 2.41 -11.76 13.33
CA MET A 117 2.23 -11.33 11.95
C MET A 117 1.93 -12.56 11.10
N GLY A 118 0.91 -12.47 10.23
CA GLY A 118 0.59 -13.54 9.30
C GLY A 118 1.54 -13.60 8.11
N TRP A 119 1.09 -14.19 7.00
CA TRP A 119 1.90 -14.37 5.81
C TRP A 119 2.18 -13.05 5.09
N TYR A 120 3.29 -12.98 4.35
CA TYR A 120 3.52 -11.93 3.35
C TYR A 120 3.82 -12.58 2.00
N ASP A 121 3.02 -12.26 0.98
CA ASP A 121 3.26 -12.73 -0.39
C ASP A 121 3.51 -11.55 -1.33
N ARG A 122 4.55 -11.66 -2.16
CA ARG A 122 4.99 -10.63 -3.09
C ARG A 122 4.78 -11.04 -4.54
N TYR A 123 4.29 -10.10 -5.34
CA TYR A 123 4.09 -10.26 -6.78
C TYR A 123 4.54 -9.00 -7.54
N SER A 124 4.93 -9.18 -8.80
CA SER A 124 5.26 -8.05 -9.70
C SER A 124 4.13 -7.79 -10.70
N LEU A 125 3.59 -6.58 -10.71
CA LEU A 125 2.61 -6.11 -11.67
C LEU A 125 3.31 -5.63 -12.94
N LYS A 126 3.58 -6.55 -13.88
CA LYS A 126 4.26 -6.25 -15.15
C LYS A 126 3.39 -5.49 -16.18
N LYS A 127 2.08 -5.44 -15.98
CA LYS A 127 1.12 -4.79 -16.91
C LYS A 127 0.96 -3.28 -16.71
N MET A 128 1.70 -2.70 -15.77
CA MET A 128 1.62 -1.28 -15.41
C MET A 128 2.66 -0.47 -16.18
N SER A 129 2.36 0.82 -16.44
CA SER A 129 3.31 1.75 -17.09
C SER A 129 4.61 1.91 -16.29
N THR A 130 4.53 1.78 -14.97
CA THR A 130 5.68 1.70 -14.06
C THR A 130 5.71 0.31 -13.42
N PRO A 131 6.86 -0.40 -13.46
CA PRO A 131 6.98 -1.69 -12.80
C PRO A 131 6.69 -1.50 -11.30
N THR A 132 5.60 -2.11 -10.85
CA THR A 132 5.09 -1.96 -9.49
C THR A 132 5.03 -3.34 -8.85
N THR A 133 5.61 -3.46 -7.68
CA THR A 133 5.52 -4.62 -6.82
C THR A 133 4.29 -4.47 -5.92
N ILE A 134 3.49 -5.53 -5.82
CA ILE A 134 2.38 -5.63 -4.88
C ILE A 134 2.75 -6.64 -3.79
N VAL A 135 2.51 -6.26 -2.53
CA VAL A 135 2.72 -7.10 -1.36
C VAL A 135 1.38 -7.27 -0.67
N PHE A 136 0.98 -8.53 -0.49
CA PHE A 136 -0.19 -8.89 0.31
C PHE A 136 0.28 -9.33 1.68
N GLN A 137 -0.21 -8.65 2.71
CA GLN A 137 -0.11 -9.11 4.09
C GLN A 137 -1.39 -9.83 4.46
N PHE A 138 -1.23 -11.01 5.04
CA PHE A 138 -2.34 -11.80 5.54
C PHE A 138 -2.36 -11.80 7.06
N ASP A 139 -3.56 -11.97 7.62
CA ASP A 139 -3.73 -12.31 9.03
C ASP A 139 -3.40 -13.79 9.29
N LEU A 140 -3.59 -14.24 10.53
CA LEU A 140 -3.40 -15.65 10.92
C LEU A 140 -4.44 -16.59 10.31
N ASN A 141 -5.56 -16.07 9.84
CA ASN A 141 -6.61 -16.83 9.15
C ASN A 141 -6.39 -16.84 7.62
N GLU A 142 -5.23 -16.39 7.15
CA GLU A 142 -4.89 -16.27 5.73
C GLU A 142 -5.83 -15.35 4.93
N SER A 143 -6.48 -14.40 5.60
CA SER A 143 -7.28 -13.32 5.00
C SER A 143 -6.40 -12.10 4.75
N VAL A 144 -6.58 -11.43 3.62
CA VAL A 144 -5.78 -10.25 3.27
C VAL A 144 -6.14 -9.10 4.21
N GLU A 145 -5.17 -8.67 5.01
CA GLU A 145 -5.30 -7.56 5.94
C GLU A 145 -4.90 -6.25 5.26
N THR A 146 -3.73 -6.24 4.61
CA THR A 146 -3.21 -5.07 3.91
C THR A 146 -2.67 -5.40 2.52
N VAL A 147 -2.72 -4.41 1.63
CA VAL A 147 -2.17 -4.48 0.28
C VAL A 147 -1.27 -3.27 0.06
N THR A 148 0.01 -3.53 -0.17
CA THR A 148 1.02 -2.50 -0.36
C THR A 148 1.48 -2.48 -1.80
N PHE A 149 1.53 -1.29 -2.40
CA PHE A 149 2.08 -1.04 -3.74
C PHE A 149 3.38 -0.25 -3.60
N ILE A 150 4.44 -0.74 -4.23
CA ILE A 150 5.77 -0.13 -4.20
C ILE A 150 6.34 -0.18 -5.63
N PRO A 151 6.88 0.91 -6.20
CA PRO A 151 7.64 0.85 -7.44
C PRO A 151 8.82 -0.11 -7.30
N THR A 152 8.98 -1.02 -8.25
CA THR A 152 10.04 -2.05 -8.20
C THR A 152 11.44 -1.45 -8.11
N VAL A 153 11.65 -0.24 -8.67
CA VAL A 153 12.92 0.50 -8.60
C VAL A 153 13.27 1.00 -7.20
N LEU A 154 12.28 1.17 -6.31
CA LEU A 154 12.48 1.63 -4.93
C LEU A 154 12.55 0.47 -3.93
N LEU A 155 12.34 -0.76 -4.39
CA LEU A 155 12.40 -1.95 -3.56
C LEU A 155 13.86 -2.22 -3.15
N ARG A 156 14.25 -1.85 -1.92
CA ARG A 156 15.55 -2.16 -1.33
C ARG A 156 15.40 -3.27 -0.30
N TRP A 157 15.68 -4.52 -0.67
CA TRP A 157 15.82 -5.66 0.26
C TRP A 157 16.92 -6.60 -0.20
#